data_AF-A0A838PTE0-F1
#
_entry.id   AF-A0A838PTE0-F1
#
_cell.length_a   1.000
_cell.length_b   1.000
_cell.length_c   1.000
_cell.angle_alpha   90.00
_cell.angle_beta   90.00
_cell.angle_gamma   90.00
#
_symmetry.space_group_name_H-M   'P 1'
#
loop_
_entity.id
_entity.type
_entity.pdbx_description
1 polymer ?
#
loop_
_entity_poly.entity_id
_entity_poly.type
_entity_poly.pdbx_seq_one_letter_code
_entity_poly.pdbx_strand_id
1 'polypeptide(L)' 'SARADGLNPGYRLGQDYPEYPDGLLVAVTERRTRADIDRLARHAASAREGVAA' A
#
# COMPACT_ATOMS: atom_id res chain seq x y z
N SER A 1 2.11 8.27 -9.30
CA SER A 1 2.34 6.99 -8.60
C SER A 1 2.56 7.30 -7.13
N ALA A 2 2.26 6.40 -6.19
CA ALA A 2 2.37 6.70 -4.75
C ALA A 2 3.73 7.32 -4.33
N ARG A 3 4.84 6.88 -4.96
CA ARG A 3 6.18 7.46 -4.75
C ARG A 3 6.29 8.92 -5.21
N ALA A 4 5.70 9.27 -6.35
CA ALA A 4 5.66 10.66 -6.83
C ALA A 4 4.88 11.57 -5.87
N ASP A 5 3.94 10.99 -5.13
CA ASP A 5 3.15 11.67 -4.09
C ASP A 5 3.84 11.68 -2.71
N GLY A 6 5.09 11.22 -2.61
CA GLY A 6 5.87 11.19 -1.37
C GLY A 6 5.47 10.05 -0.41
N LEU A 7 4.67 9.09 -0.86
CA LEU A 7 4.20 7.98 -0.04
C LEU A 7 5.08 6.74 -0.24
N ASN A 8 5.40 6.07 0.86
CA ASN A 8 5.98 4.73 0.80
C ASN A 8 4.86 3.74 0.44
N PRO A 9 4.94 3.06 -0.73
CA PRO A 9 3.91 2.12 -1.16
C PRO A 9 3.88 0.83 -0.35
N GLY A 10 4.87 0.56 0.52
CA GLY A 10 4.96 -0.67 1.30
C GLY A 10 5.92 -1.69 0.72
N TYR A 11 5.88 -2.90 1.28
CA TYR A 11 6.73 -4.05 0.95
C TYR A 11 5.91 -5.20 0.36
N ARG A 12 6.38 -5.82 -0.73
CA ARG A 12 5.67 -6.97 -1.33
C ARG A 12 5.89 -8.21 -0.48
N LEU A 13 4.81 -8.72 0.11
CA LEU A 13 4.86 -9.88 1.00
C LEU A 13 5.23 -11.17 0.28
N GLY A 14 4.77 -11.37 -0.96
CA GLY A 14 5.02 -12.58 -1.73
C GLY A 14 6.51 -12.93 -1.95
N GLN A 15 7.42 -11.98 -1.68
CA GLN A 15 8.86 -12.24 -1.71
C GLN A 15 9.31 -13.16 -0.57
N ASP A 16 8.71 -13.03 0.62
CA ASP A 16 9.08 -13.80 1.81
C ASP A 16 7.94 -14.69 2.33
N TYR A 17 6.70 -14.37 1.96
CA TYR A 17 5.47 -15.04 2.40
C TYR A 17 4.66 -15.47 1.17
N PRO A 18 4.95 -16.65 0.58
CA PRO A 18 4.31 -17.13 -0.65
C PRO A 18 2.78 -17.26 -0.55
N GLU A 19 2.23 -17.40 0.65
CA GLU A 19 0.79 -17.42 0.92
C GLU A 19 0.09 -16.07 0.65
N TYR A 20 0.85 -14.99 0.51
CA TYR A 20 0.38 -13.65 0.17
C TYR A 20 1.06 -13.12 -1.11
N PRO A 21 0.85 -13.76 -2.27
CA PRO A 21 1.59 -13.47 -3.50
C PRO A 21 1.42 -12.01 -3.96
N ASP A 22 0.21 -11.46 -3.81
CA ASP A 22 -0.13 -10.07 -4.13
C ASP A 22 -0.26 -9.19 -2.88
N GLY A 23 0.20 -9.69 -1.72
CA GLY A 23 0.13 -8.99 -0.45
C GLY A 23 1.09 -7.81 -0.36
N LEU A 24 0.64 -6.73 0.28
CA LEU A 24 1.45 -5.53 0.52
C LEU A 24 1.45 -5.22 2.02
N LEU A 25 2.63 -5.26 2.62
CA LEU A 25 2.84 -4.84 4.01
C LEU A 25 3.10 -3.33 4.04
N VAL A 26 2.23 -2.59 4.72
CA VAL A 26 2.39 -1.14 4.88
C VAL A 26 2.60 -0.80 6.35
N ALA A 27 3.78 -0.27 6.67
CA ALA A 27 4.04 0.24 8.00
C ALA A 27 3.36 1.61 8.18
N VAL A 28 2.33 1.66 9.02
CA VAL A 28 1.71 2.88 9.52
C VAL A 28 2.33 3.24 10.87
N THR A 29 3.33 4.12 10.86
CA THR A 29 3.94 4.61 12.09
C THR A 29 3.14 5.76 12.69
N GLU A 30 3.37 6.05 13.97
CA GLU A 30 2.68 7.09 14.75
C GLU A 30 2.77 8.52 14.19
N ARG A 31 3.62 8.77 13.18
CA ARG A 31 3.81 10.09 12.56
C ARG A 31 2.80 10.44 11.47
N ARG A 32 1.81 9.59 11.18
CA ARG A 32 0.81 9.86 10.15
C ARG A 32 -0.46 10.48 10.72
N THR A 33 -0.91 11.54 10.06
CA THR A 33 -2.24 12.11 10.28
C THR A 33 -3.32 11.24 9.61
N ARG A 34 -4.59 11.45 9.98
CA ARG A 34 -5.72 10.82 9.28
C ARG A 34 -5.70 11.12 7.77
N ALA A 35 -5.36 12.35 7.38
CA ALA A 35 -5.27 12.72 5.97
C ALA A 35 -4.21 11.92 5.21
N ASP A 36 -3.09 11.59 5.86
CA ASP A 36 -2.04 10.75 5.27
C ASP A 36 -2.53 9.31 5.06
N ILE A 37 -3.28 8.78 6.03
CA ILE A 37 -3.89 7.44 5.93
C ILE A 37 -4.92 7.41 4.79
N ASP A 38 -5.79 8.42 4.71
CA ASP A 38 -6.79 8.51 3.64
C ASP A 38 -6.12 8.61 2.25
N ARG A 39 -4.99 9.31 2.15
CA ARG A 39 -4.22 9.43 0.91
C ARG A 39 -3.61 8.08 0.51
N LEU A 40 -3.04 7.35 1.46
CA LEU A 40 -2.53 5.99 1.26
C LEU A 40 -3.64 5.02 0.82
N ALA A 41 -4.81 5.06 1.47
CA ALA A 41 -5.95 4.22 1.14
C ALA A 41 -6.47 4.49 -0.28
N ARG A 42 -6.55 5.77 -0.70
CA ARG A 42 -6.91 6.13 -2.07
C ARG A 42 -5.95 5.52 -3.09
N HIS A 43 -4.63 5.63 -2.89
CA HIS A 43 -3.66 5.01 -3.79
C HIS A 43 -3.76 3.49 -3.84
N ALA A 44 -3.98 2.83 -2.70
CA ALA A 44 -4.16 1.39 -2.65
C ALA A 44 -5.43 0.97 -3.43
N ALA A 45 -6.53 1.71 -3.29
CA ALA A 45 -7.76 1.47 -4.04
C ALA A 45 -7.56 1.67 -5.55
N SER A 46 -6.90 2.74 -5.97
CA SER A 46 -6.61 3.00 -7.39
C SER A 46 -5.69 1.96 -8.03
N ALA A 47 -4.85 1.28 -7.25
CA ALA A 47 -4.00 0.19 -7.73
C ALA A 47 -4.76 -1.13 -7.93
N ARG A 48 -5.95 -1.28 -7.34
CA ARG A 48 -6.80 -2.50 -7.47
C ARG A 48 -7.60 -2.55 -8.77
N GLU A 49 -7.62 -1.48 -9.59
CA GLU A 49 -8.15 -1.54 -10.96
C GLU A 49 -7.23 -2.44 -11.81
N GLY A 50 -7.42 -3.76 -11.70
CA GLY A 50 -6.59 -4.79 -12.33
C GLY A 50 -6.39 -6.06 -11.48
N VAL A 51 -6.70 -6.05 -10.18
CA VAL A 51 -6.69 -7.24 -9.32
C VAL A 51 -8.10 -7.77 -9.24
N ALA A 52 -8.42 -8.78 -10.06
CA ALA A 52 -9.69 -9.50 -9.98
C ALA A 52 -9.85 -10.11 -8.58
N ALA A 53 -11.02 -9.91 -7.99
CA ALA A 53 -11.38 -10.42 -6.66
C ALA A 53 -11.51 -11.94 -6.64
#